data_AF-A0A433I2B4-F1
#
_entry.id   AF-A0A433I2B4-F1
#
_cell.length_a   1.000
_cell.length_b   1.000
_cell.length_c   1.000
_cell.angle_alpha   90.00
_cell.angle_beta   90.00
_cell.angle_gamma   90.00
#
_symmetry.space_group_name_H-M   'P 1'
#
loop_
_entity.id
_entity.type
_entity.pdbx_description
1 polymer ?
#
loop_
_entity_poly.entity_id
_entity_poly.type
_entity_poly.pdbx_seq_one_letter_code
_entity_poly.pdbx_strand_id
1 'polypeptide(L)'
;MTPDQQHVSTLVAACAKEASAHILAYAHDAGLDPPSFLVSVAAVLASSALAAQPEDQLPAASRHIQSALGLVHCLREDENATAHGDSVAAKVLQ
;
A
#
# COMPACT_ATOMS: atom_id res chain seq x y z
N MET A 1 -1.68 -23.10 -9.35
CA MET A 1 -0.66 -22.14 -9.84
C MET A 1 0.46 -22.91 -10.47
N THR A 2 1.01 -22.44 -11.58
CA THR A 2 2.18 -23.08 -12.19
C THR A 2 3.46 -22.68 -11.43
N PRO A 3 4.53 -23.49 -11.46
CA PRO A 3 5.81 -23.17 -10.81
C PRO A 3 6.35 -21.78 -11.20
N ASP A 4 6.16 -21.36 -12.45
CA ASP A 4 6.60 -20.05 -12.95
C ASP A 4 5.87 -18.88 -12.28
N GLN A 5 4.55 -19.00 -12.06
CA GLN A 5 3.77 -17.98 -11.34
C GLN A 5 4.22 -17.85 -9.89
N GLN A 6 4.59 -18.98 -9.27
CA GLN A 6 5.06 -19.00 -7.89
C GLN A 6 6.47 -18.40 -7.77
N HIS A 7 7.33 -18.62 -8.76
CA HIS A 7 8.65 -17.99 -8.83
C HIS A 7 8.53 -16.46 -9.00
N VAL A 8 7.70 -15.99 -9.93
CA VAL A 8 7.46 -14.54 -10.14
C VAL A 8 6.90 -13.90 -8.87
N SER A 9 5.91 -14.53 -8.22
CA SER A 9 5.34 -14.04 -6.97
C SER A 9 6.40 -13.92 -5.87
N THR A 10 7.30 -14.90 -5.76
CA THR A 10 8.40 -14.88 -4.79
C THR A 10 9.38 -13.73 -5.06
N LEU A 11 9.72 -13.48 -6.32
CA LEU A 11 10.59 -12.37 -6.71
C LEU A 11 9.94 -11.02 -6.39
N VAL A 12 8.65 -10.86 -6.70
CA VAL A 12 7.89 -9.65 -6.38
C VAL A 12 7.86 -9.41 -4.87
N ALA A 13 7.60 -10.44 -4.08
CA ALA A 13 7.56 -10.34 -2.62
C ALA A 13 8.93 -9.97 -2.02
N ALA A 14 10.02 -10.58 -2.52
CA ALA A 14 11.37 -10.26 -2.08
C ALA A 14 11.75 -8.81 -2.41
N CYS A 15 11.48 -8.37 -3.64
CA CYS A 15 11.70 -6.99 -4.08
C CYS A 15 10.89 -5.98 -3.25
N ALA A 16 9.61 -6.26 -3.03
CA ALA A 16 8.74 -5.40 -2.22
C ALA A 16 9.23 -5.28 -0.77
N LYS A 17 9.73 -6.37 -0.19
CA LYS A 17 10.30 -6.37 1.17
C LYS A 17 11.56 -5.51 1.25
N GLU A 18 12.47 -5.66 0.30
CA GLU A 18 13.70 -4.87 0.26
C GLU A 18 13.41 -3.39 0.03
N ALA A 19 12.59 -3.06 -0.97
CA ALA A 19 12.20 -1.69 -1.28
C ALA A 19 11.49 -1.02 -0.10
N SER A 20 10.54 -1.70 0.55
CA SER A 20 9.82 -1.14 1.71
C SER A 20 10.75 -0.87 2.90
N ALA A 21 11.73 -1.74 3.16
CA ALA A 21 12.74 -1.50 4.20
C ALA A 21 13.56 -0.24 3.92
N HIS A 22 14.00 -0.04 2.66
CA HIS A 22 14.72 1.16 2.26
C HIS A 22 13.87 2.43 2.36
N ILE A 23 12.62 2.38 1.92
CA ILE A 23 11.69 3.51 2.00
C ILE A 23 11.45 3.93 3.45
N LEU A 24 11.27 2.96 4.35
CA LEU A 24 11.08 3.22 5.77
C LEU A 24 12.32 3.80 6.45
N ALA A 25 13.51 3.33 6.08
CA ALA A 25 14.76 3.91 6.56
C ALA A 25 14.89 5.39 6.13
N TYR A 26 14.54 5.72 4.89
CA TYR A 26 14.49 7.10 4.40
C TYR A 26 13.52 7.98 5.22
N ALA A 27 12.32 7.47 5.52
CA ALA A 27 11.35 8.20 6.32
C ALA A 27 11.90 8.50 7.72
N HIS A 28 12.50 7.48 8.35
CA HIS A 28 13.10 7.59 9.68
C HIS A 28 14.24 8.61 9.70
N ASP A 29 15.18 8.52 8.76
CA ASP A 29 16.34 9.41 8.70
C ASP A 29 15.95 10.87 8.40
N ALA A 30 14.85 11.08 7.68
CA ALA A 30 14.26 12.39 7.42
C ALA A 30 13.36 12.92 8.56
N GLY A 31 13.13 12.13 9.63
CA GLY A 31 12.23 12.48 10.73
C GLY A 31 10.76 12.58 10.32
N LEU A 32 10.35 11.86 9.27
CA LEU A 32 8.99 11.84 8.74
C LEU A 32 8.17 10.69 9.34
N ASP A 33 6.85 10.90 9.44
CA ASP A 33 5.91 9.85 9.84
C ASP A 33 5.91 8.69 8.82
N PRO A 34 6.35 7.47 9.20
CA PRO A 34 6.54 6.39 8.24
C PRO A 34 5.28 5.94 7.49
N PRO A 35 4.10 5.80 8.14
CA PRO A 35 2.85 5.49 7.44
C PRO A 35 2.48 6.54 6.39
N SER A 36 2.51 7.83 6.74
CA SER A 36 2.18 8.92 5.80
C SER A 36 3.17 9.01 4.64
N PHE A 37 4.45 8.74 4.90
CA PHE A 37 5.49 8.69 3.89
C PHE A 37 5.26 7.53 2.91
N LEU A 38 4.95 6.33 3.42
CA LEU A 38 4.64 5.16 2.59
C LEU A 38 3.45 5.39 1.66
N VAL A 39 2.38 6.02 2.14
CA VAL A 39 1.21 6.37 1.31
C VAL A 39 1.62 7.30 0.17
N SER A 40 2.45 8.31 0.45
CA SER A 40 2.94 9.25 -0.56
C SER A 40 3.82 8.58 -1.60
N VAL A 41 4.73 7.69 -1.17
CA VAL A 41 5.59 6.91 -2.07
C VAL A 41 4.76 5.95 -2.93
N ALA A 42 3.76 5.29 -2.35
CA ALA A 42 2.85 4.41 -3.09
C ALA A 42 2.09 5.16 -4.20
N ALA A 43 1.65 6.40 -3.93
CA ALA A 43 0.99 7.23 -4.94
C ALA A 43 1.91 7.59 -6.11
N VAL A 44 3.19 7.91 -5.83
CA VAL A 44 4.20 8.18 -6.86
C VAL A 44 4.46 6.93 -7.70
N LEU A 45 4.71 5.79 -7.05
CA LEU A 45 4.96 4.52 -7.75
C LEU A 45 3.78 4.08 -8.62
N ALA A 46 2.55 4.26 -8.13
CA ALA A 46 1.33 4.02 -8.90
C ALA A 46 1.24 4.94 -10.13
N SER A 47 1.55 6.22 -9.98
CA SER A 47 1.57 7.18 -11.09
C SER A 47 2.64 6.84 -12.13
N SER A 48 3.84 6.45 -11.68
CA SER A 48 4.91 5.98 -12.57
C SER A 48 4.54 4.69 -13.29
N ALA A 49 3.87 3.76 -12.61
CA ALA A 49 3.39 2.53 -13.21
C ALA A 49 2.37 2.81 -14.32
N LEU A 50 1.49 3.80 -14.13
CA LEU A 50 0.57 4.26 -15.18
C LEU A 50 1.30 4.89 -16.36
N ALA A 51 2.26 5.78 -16.11
CA ALA A 51 3.02 6.44 -17.16
C ALA A 51 3.86 5.46 -18.01
N ALA A 52 4.20 4.29 -17.47
CA ALA A 52 4.92 3.23 -18.18
C ALA A 52 4.02 2.34 -19.04
N GLN A 53 2.69 2.47 -18.97
CA GLN A 53 1.77 1.67 -19.78
C GLN A 53 1.61 2.27 -21.19
N PRO A 54 1.42 1.42 -22.21
CA PRO A 54 1.00 1.89 -23.53
C PRO A 54 -0.44 2.43 -23.48
N GLU A 55 -0.77 3.38 -24.37
CA GLU A 55 -2.01 4.18 -24.32
C GLU A 55 -3.29 3.34 -24.34
N ASP A 56 -3.26 2.21 -25.04
CA ASP A 56 -4.36 1.24 -25.13
C ASP A 56 -4.62 0.50 -23.82
N GLN A 57 -3.62 0.39 -22.94
CA GLN A 57 -3.69 -0.31 -21.66
C GLN A 57 -3.90 0.63 -20.46
N LEU A 58 -3.73 1.95 -20.66
CA LEU A 58 -3.93 2.96 -19.62
C LEU A 58 -5.27 2.83 -18.87
N PRO A 59 -6.44 2.62 -19.53
CA PRO A 59 -7.71 2.52 -18.82
C PRO A 59 -7.79 1.29 -17.89
N ALA A 60 -7.21 0.16 -18.31
CA ALA A 60 -7.20 -1.08 -17.54
C ALA A 60 -6.21 -0.98 -16.35
N ALA A 61 -5.00 -0.46 -16.61
CA ALA A 61 -4.01 -0.24 -15.57
C ALA A 61 -4.46 0.80 -14.53
N SER A 62 -5.11 1.88 -14.97
CA SER A 62 -5.72 2.89 -14.11
C SER A 62 -6.76 2.27 -13.19
N ARG A 63 -7.63 1.41 -13.72
CA ARG A 63 -8.63 0.71 -12.92
C ARG A 63 -7.99 -0.24 -11.89
N HIS A 64 -7.00 -1.03 -12.29
CA HIS A 64 -6.31 -1.94 -11.36
C HIS A 64 -5.62 -1.18 -10.22
N ILE A 65 -4.97 -0.06 -10.53
CA ILE A 65 -4.31 0.79 -9.54
C ILE A 65 -5.33 1.47 -8.63
N GLN A 66 -6.42 2.01 -9.18
CA GLN A 66 -7.52 2.57 -8.39
C GLN A 66 -8.17 1.52 -7.47
N SER A 67 -8.38 0.30 -7.95
CA SER A 67 -8.88 -0.81 -7.12
C SER A 67 -7.91 -1.16 -6.00
N ALA A 68 -6.61 -1.24 -6.27
CA ALA A 68 -5.61 -1.51 -5.25
C ALA A 68 -5.55 -0.40 -4.18
N LEU A 69 -5.59 0.87 -4.60
CA LEU A 69 -5.61 2.02 -3.69
C LEU A 69 -6.92 2.10 -2.90
N GLY A 70 -8.05 1.78 -3.52
CA GLY A 70 -9.36 1.72 -2.86
C GLY A 70 -9.42 0.65 -1.77
N LEU A 71 -8.81 -0.53 -2.00
CA LEU A 71 -8.68 -1.58 -0.97
C LEU A 71 -7.86 -1.11 0.24
N VAL A 72 -6.79 -0.34 0.02
CA VAL A 72 -6.02 0.26 1.13
C VAL A 72 -6.86 1.27 1.92
N HIS A 73 -7.74 2.02 1.25
CA HIS A 73 -8.63 2.95 1.94
C HIS A 73 -9.66 2.22 2.81
N CYS A 74 -10.32 1.18 2.30
CA CYS A 74 -11.27 0.38 3.07
C CYS A 74 -10.63 -0.29 4.29
N LEU A 75 -9.43 -0.85 4.14
CA LEU A 75 -8.69 -1.42 5.28
C LEU A 75 -8.40 -0.39 6.37
N ARG A 76 -8.07 0.84 5.97
CA ARG A 76 -7.81 1.95 6.91
C ARG A 76 -9.08 2.43 7.62
N GLU A 77 -10.22 2.45 6.92
CA GLU A 77 -11.52 2.76 7.51
C GLU A 77 -11.93 1.69 8.54
N ASP A 78 -11.71 0.41 8.23
CA ASP A 78 -11.96 -0.71 9.15
C ASP A 78 -11.04 -0.68 10.38
N GLU A 79 -9.74 -0.39 10.20
CA GLU A 79 -8.79 -0.22 11.31
C GLU A 79 -9.16 0.99 12.21
N ASN A 80 -9.61 2.11 11.62
CA ASN A 80 -10.09 3.25 12.38
C ASN A 80 -11.42 2.97 13.10
N ALA A 81 -12.33 2.21 12.48
CA ALA A 81 -13.59 1.82 13.07
C ALA A 81 -13.39 0.86 14.25
N THR A 82 -12.44 -0.08 14.14
CA THR A 82 -12.07 -1.00 15.22
C THR A 82 -11.34 -0.29 16.38
N ALA A 83 -10.42 0.64 16.09
CA ALA A 83 -9.76 1.45 17.11
C ALA A 83 -10.72 2.39 17.87
N HIS A 84 -11.75 2.94 17.20
CA HIS A 84 -12.80 3.73 17.85
C HIS A 84 -13.76 2.86 18.69
N GLY A 85 -14.07 1.63 18.25
CA GLY A 85 -14.91 0.69 18.99
C GLY A 85 -14.30 0.29 20.34
N ASP A 86 -13.01 -0.04 20.36
CA ASP A 86 -12.30 -0.42 21.58
C ASP A 86 -12.13 0.76 22.55
N SER A 87 -11.93 1.98 22.04
CA SER A 87 -11.86 3.18 22.88
C SER A 87 -13.20 3.54 23.53
N VAL A 88 -14.33 3.24 22.89
CA VAL A 88 -15.67 3.47 23.46
C VAL A 88 -16.00 2.38 24.49
N ALA A 89 -15.66 1.12 24.22
CA ALA A 89 -15.84 0.02 25.18
C ALA A 89 -15.05 0.25 26.48
N ALA A 90 -13.81 0.74 26.40
CA ALA A 90 -12.99 1.05 27.57
C ALA A 90 -13.55 2.21 28.42
N LYS A 91 -14.33 3.12 27.82
CA LYS A 91 -14.90 4.29 28.50
C LYS A 91 -16.26 4.04 29.15
N VAL A 92 -16.96 2.96 28.76
CA VAL A 92 -18.25 2.55 29.33
C VAL A 92 -18.09 1.72 30.62
N LEU A 93 -16.87 1.28 30.92
CA LEU A 93 -16.53 0.44 32.10
C LEU A 93 -15.83 1.21 33.25
N GLN A 94 -15.72 2.54 33.18
CA GLN A 94 -15.27 3.40 34.29
C GLN A 94 -16.43 4.20 34.87
#